data_AF-A0A941AM50-F1
#
_entry.id   AF-A0A941AM50-F1
#
_cell.length_a   1.000
_cell.length_b   1.000
_cell.length_c   1.000
_cell.angle_alpha   90.00
_cell.angle_beta   90.00
_cell.angle_gamma   90.00
#
_symmetry.space_group_name_H-M   'P 1'
#
loop_
_entity.id
_entity.type
_entity.pdbx_description
1 polymer ?
#
loop_
_entity_poly.entity_id
_entity_poly.type
_entity_poly.pdbx_seq_one_letter_code
_entity_poly.pdbx_strand_id
1 'polypeptide(L)'
;MLTRFAVPSSPADVPAAPPNTQPPPGLELLSPREREVLALVAAGARDAAIAECLHLSPRTVETHLRRIFTKLGLESDDGRNRRLLAARAWLEATGTDA
;
A
#
# COMPACT_ATOMS: atom_id res chain seq x y z
N MET A 1 40.91 -23.07 13.75
CA MET A 1 41.22 -21.63 13.50
C MET A 1 39.93 -20.85 13.64
N LEU A 2 39.86 -20.01 14.68
CA LEU A 2 38.79 -19.03 14.97
C LEU A 2 38.86 -17.92 13.90
N THR A 3 37.76 -17.31 13.44
CA THR A 3 37.11 -16.20 14.17
C THR A 3 35.60 -16.20 13.99
N ARG A 4 34.90 -16.44 15.10
CA ARG A 4 33.49 -16.13 15.31
C ARG A 4 33.37 -14.60 15.37
N PHE A 5 32.61 -13.99 14.48
CA PHE A 5 32.17 -12.59 14.67
C PHE A 5 31.13 -12.58 15.80
N ALA A 6 31.52 -11.98 16.92
CA ALA A 6 30.60 -11.63 17.99
C ALA A 6 29.80 -10.40 17.54
N VAL A 7 28.50 -10.57 17.33
CA VAL A 7 27.57 -9.44 17.26
C VAL A 7 27.34 -8.97 18.70
N PRO A 8 27.64 -7.72 19.08
CA PRO A 8 27.31 -7.21 20.40
C PRO A 8 25.79 -7.08 20.53
N SER A 9 25.24 -7.78 21.51
CA SER A 9 23.92 -7.49 22.07
C SER A 9 24.03 -6.22 22.91
N SER A 10 23.21 -5.21 22.62
CA SER A 10 22.57 -4.44 23.68
C SER A 10 21.16 -4.02 23.26
N PRO A 11 20.13 -4.40 24.05
CA PRO A 11 18.75 -3.96 23.88
C PRO A 11 18.53 -2.60 24.56
N ALA A 12 17.50 -1.89 24.10
CA ALA A 12 16.85 -0.75 24.78
C ALA A 12 17.58 0.61 24.76
N ASP A 13 17.46 1.33 23.64
CA ASP A 13 17.01 2.74 23.64
C ASP A 13 16.45 3.10 22.26
N VAL A 14 15.44 2.36 21.80
CA VAL A 14 14.52 2.92 20.80
C VAL A 14 13.36 3.49 21.60
N PRO A 15 13.17 4.82 21.69
CA PRO A 15 11.92 5.34 22.18
C PRO A 15 10.83 4.75 21.30
N ALA A 16 9.91 4.01 21.93
CA ALA A 16 8.74 3.46 21.30
C ALA A 16 7.92 4.61 20.68
N ALA A 17 8.18 4.89 19.41
CA ALA A 17 7.23 5.51 18.52
C ALA A 17 6.82 4.40 17.54
N PRO A 18 5.55 3.98 17.50
CA PRO A 18 5.12 3.10 16.42
C PRO A 18 5.38 3.87 15.11
N PRO A 19 6.12 3.34 14.11
CA PRO A 19 5.94 3.85 12.77
C PRO A 19 4.55 3.36 12.35
N ASN A 20 3.53 4.15 12.68
CA ASN A 20 2.11 3.92 12.45
C ASN A 20 1.85 2.75 11.49
N THR A 21 1.65 1.55 12.04
CA THR A 21 0.95 0.45 11.37
C THR A 21 -0.56 0.73 11.39
N GLN A 22 -0.94 2.01 11.42
CA GLN A 22 -2.29 2.41 11.11
C GLN A 22 -2.37 2.34 9.59
N PRO A 23 -3.30 1.55 9.02
CA PRO A 23 -3.59 1.66 7.59
C PRO A 23 -3.78 3.15 7.28
N PRO A 24 -3.19 3.66 6.19
CA PRO A 24 -3.25 5.09 5.89
C PRO A 24 -4.71 5.57 6.02
N PRO A 25 -4.98 6.64 6.79
CA PRO A 25 -6.34 7.10 7.13
C PRO A 25 -7.10 7.73 5.95
N GLY A 26 -7.08 7.07 4.79
CA GLY A 26 -7.66 7.54 3.54
C GLY A 26 -8.53 6.52 2.82
N LEU A 27 -8.68 5.28 3.33
CA LEU A 27 -9.56 4.28 2.72
C LEU A 27 -11.03 4.73 2.75
N GLU A 28 -11.46 5.38 3.82
CA GLU A 28 -12.78 6.00 3.97
C GLU A 28 -13.01 7.19 3.03
N LEU A 29 -11.93 7.83 2.55
CA LEU A 29 -11.98 8.94 1.59
C LEU A 29 -12.11 8.46 0.14
N LEU A 30 -11.99 7.15 -0.10
CA LEU A 30 -12.13 6.56 -1.42
C LEU A 30 -13.61 6.43 -1.80
N SER A 31 -13.93 6.94 -2.99
CA SER A 31 -15.21 6.68 -3.64
C SER A 31 -15.42 5.16 -3.85
N PRO A 32 -16.67 4.70 -4.02
CA PRO A 32 -16.94 3.29 -4.32
C PRO A 32 -16.11 2.77 -5.49
N ARG A 33 -15.98 3.59 -6.55
CA ARG A 33 -15.21 3.23 -7.73
C ARG A 33 -13.70 3.14 -7.49
N GLU A 34 -13.17 4.02 -6.65
CA GLU A 34 -11.75 3.97 -6.27
C GLU A 34 -11.44 2.75 -5.40
N ARG A 35 -12.40 2.30 -4.58
CA ARG A 35 -12.28 1.05 -3.81
C ARG A 35 -12.26 -0.18 -4.72
N GLU A 36 -13.12 -0.24 -5.73
CA GLU A 36 -13.10 -1.34 -6.73
C GLU A 36 -11.75 -1.41 -7.46
N VAL A 37 -11.21 -0.27 -7.89
CA VAL A 37 -9.88 -0.20 -8.51
C VAL A 37 -8.81 -0.69 -7.54
N LEU A 38 -8.85 -0.22 -6.29
CA LEU A 38 -7.86 -0.58 -5.27
C LEU A 38 -7.92 -2.08 -4.90
N ALA A 39 -9.11 -2.67 -4.84
CA ALA A 39 -9.29 -4.10 -4.60
C ALA A 39 -8.61 -4.94 -5.69
N LEU A 40 -8.78 -4.56 -6.96
CA LEU A 40 -8.11 -5.25 -8.08
C LEU A 40 -6.59 -5.04 -8.06
N VAL A 41 -6.12 -3.86 -7.65
CA VAL A 41 -4.70 -3.61 -7.42
C VAL A 41 -4.15 -4.54 -6.34
N ALA A 42 -4.87 -4.69 -5.22
CA ALA A 42 -4.49 -5.58 -4.13
C ALA A 42 -4.49 -7.06 -4.55
N ALA A 43 -5.37 -7.45 -5.47
CA ALA A 43 -5.36 -8.76 -6.12
C ALA A 43 -4.21 -8.95 -7.14
N GLY A 44 -3.35 -7.94 -7.34
CA GLY A 44 -2.22 -8.01 -8.27
C GLY A 44 -2.59 -7.82 -9.74
N ALA A 45 -3.81 -7.35 -10.04
CA ALA A 45 -4.22 -7.12 -11.43
C ALA A 45 -3.37 -6.03 -12.07
N ARG A 46 -3.11 -6.14 -13.38
CA ARG A 46 -2.47 -5.10 -14.21
C ARG A 46 -3.51 -4.07 -14.70
N ASP A 47 -3.07 -2.87 -15.07
CA ASP A 47 -3.99 -1.76 -15.44
C ASP A 47 -4.92 -2.10 -16.62
N ALA A 48 -4.43 -2.86 -17.60
CA ALA A 48 -5.27 -3.37 -18.69
C ALA A 48 -6.37 -4.33 -18.20
N ALA A 49 -6.05 -5.22 -17.25
CA ALA A 49 -7.04 -6.13 -16.68
C ALA A 49 -8.05 -5.38 -15.80
N ILE A 50 -7.61 -4.35 -15.07
CA ILE A 50 -8.51 -3.47 -14.30
C ILE A 50 -9.46 -2.73 -15.25
N ALA A 51 -8.92 -2.21 -16.35
CA ALA A 51 -9.70 -1.52 -17.38
C ALA A 51 -10.78 -2.44 -17.97
N GLU A 52 -10.42 -3.69 -18.31
CA GLU A 52 -11.36 -4.71 -18.80
C GLU A 52 -12.43 -5.05 -17.76
N CYS A 53 -12.03 -5.43 -16.53
CA CYS A 53 -12.96 -5.81 -15.46
C CYS A 53 -13.97 -4.70 -15.12
N LEU A 54 -13.52 -3.45 -15.16
CA LEU A 54 -14.35 -2.31 -14.80
C LEU A 54 -14.98 -1.62 -16.02
N HIS A 55 -14.76 -2.08 -17.24
CA HIS A 55 -15.23 -1.42 -18.48
C HIS A 55 -14.77 0.05 -18.58
N LEU A 56 -13.50 0.30 -18.28
CA LEU A 56 -12.86 1.62 -18.33
C LEU A 56 -11.75 1.64 -19.39
N SER A 57 -11.26 2.83 -19.73
CA SER A 57 -10.01 2.94 -20.49
C SER A 57 -8.79 2.79 -19.55
N PRO A 58 -7.63 2.29 -20.04
CA PRO A 58 -6.39 2.25 -19.24
C PRO A 58 -6.01 3.62 -18.66
N ARG A 59 -6.20 4.69 -19.45
CA ARG A 59 -5.96 6.07 -19.00
C ARG A 59 -6.88 6.51 -17.86
N THR A 60 -8.13 6.03 -17.87
CA THR A 60 -9.06 6.26 -16.77
C THR A 60 -8.61 5.53 -15.51
N VAL A 61 -8.11 4.29 -15.64
CA VAL A 61 -7.52 3.53 -14.51
C VAL A 61 -6.33 4.29 -13.91
N GLU A 62 -5.39 4.77 -14.74
CA GLU A 62 -4.27 5.59 -14.26
C GLU A 62 -4.71 6.84 -13.49
N THR A 63 -5.79 7.47 -13.97
CA THR A 63 -6.38 8.64 -13.30
C THR A 63 -6.95 8.28 -11.93
N HIS A 64 -7.67 7.17 -11.82
CA HIS A 64 -8.14 6.65 -10.54
C HIS A 64 -6.98 6.31 -9.62
N LEU A 65 -5.94 5.63 -10.10
CA LEU A 65 -4.75 5.28 -9.32
C LEU A 65 -4.05 6.52 -8.76
N ARG A 66 -3.86 7.57 -9.57
CA ARG A 66 -3.28 8.82 -9.11
C ARG A 66 -4.10 9.44 -7.97
N ARG A 67 -5.43 9.48 -8.11
CA ARG A 67 -6.32 10.02 -7.06
C ARG A 67 -6.27 9.16 -5.79
N ILE A 68 -6.26 7.84 -5.93
CA ILE A 68 -6.12 6.90 -4.81
C ILE A 68 -4.81 7.17 -4.07
N PHE A 69 -3.68 7.23 -4.77
CA PHE A 69 -2.38 7.49 -4.14
C PHE A 69 -2.35 8.83 -3.41
N THR A 70 -2.91 9.89 -4.01
CA THR A 70 -3.04 11.18 -3.34
C THR A 70 -3.90 11.10 -2.08
N LYS A 71 -5.06 10.42 -2.14
CA LYS A 71 -5.96 10.26 -0.99
C LYS A 71 -5.38 9.41 0.13
N LEU A 72 -4.54 8.44 -0.21
CA LEU A 72 -3.83 7.59 0.74
C LEU A 72 -2.54 8.23 1.28
N GLY A 73 -2.21 9.47 0.88
CA GLY A 73 -0.97 10.13 1.27
C GLY A 73 0.29 9.44 0.73
N LEU A 74 0.15 8.65 -0.34
CA LEU A 74 1.24 7.92 -0.98
C LEU A 74 1.92 8.82 -2.00
N GLU A 75 2.65 9.82 -1.50
CA GLU A 75 3.51 10.66 -2.31
C GLU A 75 4.74 9.88 -2.79
N SER A 76 5.31 10.29 -3.93
CA SER A 76 6.37 9.53 -4.62
C SER A 76 7.76 9.75 -4.01
N ASP A 77 7.81 9.95 -2.70
CA ASP A 77 9.05 10.21 -1.99
C ASP A 77 9.74 8.85 -1.71
N ASP A 78 11.02 8.76 -2.02
CA ASP A 78 11.89 7.63 -1.64
C ASP A 78 11.83 6.33 -2.48
N GLY A 79 11.41 6.38 -3.75
CA GLY A 79 11.58 5.24 -4.69
C GLY A 79 10.74 3.99 -4.41
N ARG A 80 9.80 4.06 -3.45
CA ARG A 80 8.91 2.96 -3.08
C ARG A 80 7.79 2.77 -4.09
N ASN A 81 7.42 1.51 -4.36
CA ASN A 81 6.32 1.19 -5.26
C ASN A 81 4.97 1.51 -4.61
N ARG A 82 4.37 2.65 -4.97
CA ARG A 82 3.06 3.13 -4.45
C ARG A 82 1.94 2.11 -4.62
N ARG A 83 1.98 1.30 -5.68
CA ARG A 83 0.99 0.25 -5.92
C ARG A 83 1.04 -0.81 -4.82
N LEU A 84 2.25 -1.22 -4.44
CA LEU A 84 2.46 -2.20 -3.37
C LEU A 84 2.00 -1.64 -2.01
N LEU A 85 2.30 -0.37 -1.72
CA LEU A 85 1.86 0.28 -0.48
C LEU A 85 0.33 0.37 -0.41
N ALA A 86 -0.33 0.75 -1.51
CA ALA A 86 -1.78 0.79 -1.59
C ALA A 86 -2.41 -0.62 -1.46
N ALA A 87 -1.82 -1.62 -2.11
CA ALA A 87 -2.25 -3.01 -2.01
C ALA A 87 -2.15 -3.53 -0.57
N ARG A 88 -1.03 -3.27 0.12
CA ARG A 88 -0.85 -3.62 1.53
C ARG A 88 -1.88 -2.95 2.42
N ALA A 89 -2.09 -1.64 2.25
CA ALA A 89 -3.09 -0.89 3.02
C ALA A 89 -4.50 -1.50 2.86
N TRP A 90 -4.86 -1.93 1.64
CA TRP A 90 -6.13 -2.61 1.39
C TRP A 90 -6.23 -3.97 2.09
N LEU A 91 -5.18 -4.79 2.03
CA LEU A 91 -5.15 -6.11 2.65
C LEU A 91 -5.15 -6.03 4.18
N GLU A 92 -4.43 -5.06 4.76
CA GLU A 92 -4.42 -4.80 6.21
C GLU A 92 -5.81 -4.35 6.69
N ALA A 93 -6.53 -3.55 5.89
CA ALA A 93 -7.88 -3.12 6.22
C ALA A 93 -8.94 -4.22 6.06
N THR A 94 -8.87 -5.04 5.00
CA THR A 94 -9.87 -6.10 4.71
C THR A 94 -9.58 -7.43 5.41
N GLY A 95 -8.35 -7.65 5.85
CA GLY A 95 -7.93 -8.84 6.61
C GLY A 95 -8.17 -8.74 8.13
N THR A 96 -8.57 -7.56 8.63
CA THR A 96 -8.95 -7.37 10.04
C THR A 96 -10.42 -7.77 10.31
N ASP A 97 -11.19 -8.08 9.27
CA ASP A 97 -12.59 -8.52 9.34
C ASP A 97 -12.76 -10.07 9.37
N ALA A 98 -11.88 -10.79 10.08
CA ALA A 98 -11.96 -12.25 10.23
C ALA A 98 -11.90 -12.70 11.70
#